data_AF-A0AAV1Q9I9-F1
#
_entry.id   AF-A0AAV1Q9I9-F1
#
_cell.length_a   1.000
_cell.length_b   1.000
_cell.length_c   1.000
_cell.angle_alpha   90.00
_cell.angle_beta   90.00
_cell.angle_gamma   90.00
#
_symmetry.space_group_name_H-M   'P 1'
#
loop_
_entity.id
_entity.type
_entity.pdbx_description
1 polymer ?
#
loop_
_entity_poly.entity_id
_entity_poly.type
_entity_poly.pdbx_seq_one_letter_code
_entity_poly.pdbx_strand_id
1 'polypeptide(L)'
;VPCPTGVDLSQSVTNSQLQSPSAHRYTGPVPSNLFTLNDLHDCLAARRWLLANFVELEDNAVVYGNSIDVYTTVETLLSLGIRGSRIHLVLPPSKPNRSCFSDPDVEKAMTSTMEKAKVQVHHDCLLAQMNNGEHPDPLSSVSFTTDSEPLHLQCGVFINLSNKGVDYDAFSSINNSFLVFDSRLVIDATFHTSDPTICGAGPLTKFSRCYYTEEWSHAHFNSKEVGQDLAAVLLPLFDLTLEPADESPPEMDHLIPLYKEAKIQGGKLPGGYNYLHVTKPSATQLTGPPVKPNQEPTVCKRPEYESDLRFTTLCFNRSSLTPVFIHIKLQDRGIVTGRVETGNYFCLHLDGHELVETLTCLSLKPLPVSNYLSLYGKHQQLLGQLSSRYHQCLIHDLYSFFRQSWSLAVYHDRFSDFEQELQQITSTHWKDDESSQQEMTEDDEEPKVLQQVVLQEESREALRSSAVKYLTYNRNLLPMFDQPGQL
;
A
#
# COMPACT_ATOMS: atom_id res chain seq x y z
N VAL A 1 -10.07 -0.83 -20.88
CA VAL A 1 -10.83 -2.01 -21.35
C VAL A 1 -9.89 -3.21 -21.42
N PRO A 2 -10.29 -4.41 -20.93
CA PRO A 2 -9.41 -5.56 -21.01
C PRO A 2 -9.30 -6.03 -22.46
N CYS A 3 -8.11 -6.43 -22.89
CA CYS A 3 -7.91 -7.08 -24.18
C CYS A 3 -8.05 -8.59 -23.97
N PRO A 4 -9.06 -9.25 -24.55
CA PRO A 4 -9.13 -10.70 -24.53
C PRO A 4 -7.89 -11.31 -25.21
N THR A 5 -7.46 -12.49 -24.79
CA THR A 5 -6.32 -13.18 -25.42
C THR A 5 -6.62 -13.63 -26.84
N GLY A 6 -7.90 -13.68 -27.24
CA GLY A 6 -8.33 -14.06 -28.59
C GLY A 6 -8.18 -15.55 -28.88
N VAL A 7 -7.92 -16.36 -27.85
CA VAL A 7 -7.71 -17.81 -27.97
C VAL A 7 -9.01 -18.46 -28.42
N ASP A 8 -8.90 -19.36 -29.40
CA ASP A 8 -10.02 -20.19 -29.84
C ASP A 8 -10.28 -21.30 -28.81
N LEU A 9 -11.41 -21.19 -28.11
CA LEU A 9 -11.80 -22.13 -27.05
C LEU A 9 -12.31 -23.48 -27.59
N SER A 10 -12.41 -23.65 -28.91
CA SER A 10 -12.64 -24.97 -29.52
C SER A 10 -11.42 -25.90 -29.39
N GLN A 11 -10.24 -25.33 -29.12
CA GLN A 11 -9.00 -26.05 -28.86
C GLN A 11 -8.73 -26.10 -27.35
N SER A 12 -8.24 -27.23 -26.83
CA SER A 12 -7.92 -27.40 -25.41
C SER A 12 -6.63 -26.64 -25.06
N VAL A 13 -6.74 -25.32 -24.89
CA VAL A 13 -5.62 -24.43 -24.53
C VAL A 13 -5.66 -24.12 -23.04
N THR A 14 -4.59 -24.46 -22.32
CA THR A 14 -4.43 -24.16 -20.88
C THR A 14 -3.69 -22.85 -20.65
N ASN A 15 -3.85 -22.23 -19.47
CA ASN A 15 -3.14 -20.97 -19.16
C ASN A 15 -1.61 -21.13 -19.26
N SER A 16 -1.07 -22.31 -18.95
CA SER A 16 0.36 -22.60 -19.05
C SER A 16 0.92 -22.52 -20.48
N GLN A 17 0.06 -22.65 -21.49
CA GLN A 17 0.43 -22.58 -22.91
C GLN A 17 0.31 -21.14 -23.46
N LEU A 18 -0.35 -20.25 -22.73
CA LEU A 18 -0.47 -18.85 -23.08
C LEU A 18 0.81 -18.13 -22.65
N GLN A 19 1.51 -17.52 -23.61
CA GLN A 19 2.52 -16.51 -23.28
C GLN A 19 1.82 -15.43 -22.45
N SER A 20 2.50 -14.93 -21.41
CA SER A 20 2.03 -13.85 -20.54
C SER A 20 1.25 -12.83 -21.37
N PRO A 21 0.00 -12.48 -20.99
CA PRO A 21 -0.92 -11.74 -21.86
C PRO A 21 -0.15 -10.61 -22.50
N SER A 22 0.03 -10.70 -23.82
CA SER A 22 0.77 -9.71 -24.56
C SER A 22 0.13 -8.36 -24.25
N ALA A 23 0.92 -7.29 -24.15
CA ALA A 23 0.46 -5.94 -23.82
C ALA A 23 -0.36 -5.31 -24.97
N HIS A 24 -1.25 -6.10 -25.57
CA HIS A 24 -2.17 -5.69 -26.61
C HIS A 24 -3.30 -4.94 -25.95
N ARG A 25 -3.63 -3.79 -26.54
CA ARG A 25 -4.74 -2.95 -26.10
C ARG A 25 -5.95 -3.30 -26.94
N TYR A 26 -7.12 -3.33 -26.29
CA TYR A 26 -8.37 -3.49 -27.00
C TYR A 26 -8.63 -2.23 -27.86
N THR A 27 -8.79 -2.42 -29.18
CA THR A 27 -9.02 -1.34 -30.16
C THR A 27 -10.44 -1.36 -30.75
N GLY A 28 -11.27 -2.32 -30.33
CA GLY A 28 -12.66 -2.43 -30.78
C GLY A 28 -13.60 -1.43 -30.07
N PRO A 29 -14.87 -1.36 -30.51
CA PRO A 29 -15.88 -0.57 -29.82
C PRO A 29 -16.14 -1.15 -28.43
N VAL A 30 -16.19 -0.30 -27.41
CA VAL A 30 -16.44 -0.74 -26.03
C VAL A 30 -17.93 -1.05 -25.85
N PRO A 31 -18.33 -2.26 -25.43
CA PRO A 31 -19.73 -2.58 -25.18
C PRO A 31 -20.36 -1.67 -24.11
N SER A 32 -21.63 -1.31 -24.29
CA SER A 32 -22.33 -0.35 -23.41
C SER A 32 -22.52 -0.81 -21.97
N ASN A 33 -22.44 -2.13 -21.73
CA ASN A 33 -22.54 -2.77 -20.42
C ASN A 33 -21.20 -3.33 -19.91
N LEU A 34 -20.09 -2.88 -20.49
CA LEU A 34 -18.73 -3.11 -19.98
C LEU A 34 -18.24 -1.87 -19.22
N PHE A 35 -17.92 -2.03 -17.94
CA PHE A 35 -17.43 -0.94 -17.10
C PHE A 35 -15.99 -1.15 -16.65
N THR A 36 -15.24 -0.05 -16.63
CA THR A 36 -13.99 0.09 -15.86
C THR A 36 -14.20 1.22 -14.86
N LEU A 37 -13.76 1.04 -13.61
CA LEU A 37 -14.02 2.01 -12.54
C LEU A 37 -12.68 2.61 -12.09
N ASN A 38 -12.34 3.81 -12.59
CA ASN A 38 -11.07 4.46 -12.29
C ASN A 38 -11.23 5.62 -11.32
N ASP A 39 -12.35 6.34 -11.38
CA ASP A 39 -12.63 7.50 -10.55
C ASP A 39 -14.08 7.55 -10.06
N LEU A 40 -14.42 8.61 -9.33
CA LEU A 40 -15.77 8.84 -8.82
C LEU A 40 -16.80 9.02 -9.94
N HIS A 41 -16.43 9.60 -11.07
CA HIS A 41 -17.34 9.82 -12.19
C HIS A 41 -17.73 8.49 -12.84
N ASP A 42 -16.75 7.62 -13.13
CA ASP A 42 -16.96 6.26 -13.62
C ASP A 42 -17.88 5.48 -12.68
N CYS A 43 -17.63 5.56 -11.37
CA CYS A 43 -18.43 4.88 -10.35
C CYS A 43 -19.88 5.37 -10.32
N LEU A 44 -20.10 6.69 -10.42
CA LEU A 44 -21.45 7.27 -10.46
C LEU A 44 -22.18 6.93 -11.76
N ALA A 45 -21.49 6.94 -12.90
CA ALA A 45 -22.04 6.55 -14.19
C ALA A 45 -22.46 5.07 -14.18
N ALA A 46 -21.57 4.17 -13.75
CA ALA A 46 -21.85 2.74 -13.62
C ALA A 46 -23.03 2.48 -12.67
N ARG A 47 -23.07 3.13 -11.50
CA ARG A 47 -24.19 2.99 -10.55
C ARG A 47 -25.52 3.42 -11.15
N ARG A 48 -25.56 4.56 -11.86
CA ARG A 48 -26.79 5.03 -12.53
C ARG A 48 -27.24 4.03 -13.60
N TRP A 49 -26.30 3.52 -14.39
CA TRP A 49 -26.61 2.54 -15.43
C TRP A 49 -27.13 1.23 -14.84
N LEU A 50 -26.51 0.69 -13.78
CA LEU A 50 -26.95 -0.52 -13.11
C LEU A 50 -28.39 -0.40 -12.57
N LEU A 51 -28.69 0.72 -11.92
CA LEU A 51 -30.04 1.00 -11.39
C LEU A 51 -31.09 1.07 -12.50
N ALA A 52 -30.75 1.66 -13.65
CA ALA A 52 -31.69 1.84 -14.75
C ALA A 52 -31.86 0.56 -15.61
N ASN A 53 -30.82 -0.26 -15.74
CA ASN A 53 -30.76 -1.28 -16.78
C ASN A 53 -30.47 -2.71 -16.29
N PHE A 54 -30.12 -2.94 -15.01
CA PHE A 54 -29.64 -4.26 -14.58
C PHE A 54 -30.30 -4.80 -13.30
N VAL A 55 -30.54 -3.95 -12.30
CA VAL A 55 -30.99 -4.38 -10.95
C VAL A 55 -32.28 -5.21 -11.00
N GLU A 56 -33.25 -4.78 -11.82
CA GLU A 56 -34.56 -5.45 -11.94
C GLU A 56 -34.57 -6.63 -12.93
N LEU A 57 -33.52 -6.80 -13.73
CA LEU A 57 -33.41 -7.93 -14.68
C LEU A 57 -32.96 -9.20 -13.95
N GLU A 58 -32.88 -10.35 -14.63
CA GLU A 58 -32.40 -11.62 -14.06
C GLU A 58 -30.99 -12.02 -14.52
N ASP A 59 -30.35 -11.22 -15.38
CA ASP A 59 -29.04 -11.53 -15.97
C ASP A 59 -27.91 -11.56 -14.93
N ASN A 60 -26.81 -12.25 -15.23
CA ASN A 60 -25.68 -12.32 -14.30
C ASN A 60 -24.76 -11.11 -14.41
N ALA A 61 -24.12 -10.74 -13.30
CA ALA A 61 -23.04 -9.77 -13.24
C ALA A 61 -21.70 -10.51 -13.15
N VAL A 62 -20.75 -10.14 -14.01
CA VAL A 62 -19.39 -10.67 -13.95
C VAL A 62 -18.45 -9.55 -13.51
N VAL A 63 -17.72 -9.76 -12.42
CA VAL A 63 -16.70 -8.84 -11.89
C VAL A 63 -15.35 -9.51 -12.05
N TYR A 64 -14.43 -8.91 -12.80
CA TYR A 64 -13.15 -9.51 -13.15
C TYR A 64 -11.97 -8.66 -12.67
N GLY A 65 -11.08 -9.23 -11.85
CA GLY A 65 -9.87 -8.55 -11.39
C GLY A 65 -9.23 -9.18 -10.15
N ASN A 66 -8.18 -8.58 -9.62
CA ASN A 66 -7.37 -9.14 -8.53
C ASN A 66 -7.02 -8.12 -7.43
N SER A 67 -7.65 -6.95 -7.38
CA SER A 67 -7.47 -5.97 -6.31
C SER A 67 -8.62 -6.04 -5.32
N ILE A 68 -8.51 -5.34 -4.19
CA ILE A 68 -9.63 -5.18 -3.25
C ILE A 68 -10.88 -4.54 -3.91
N ASP A 69 -10.70 -3.87 -5.04
CA ASP A 69 -11.77 -3.18 -5.78
C ASP A 69 -12.85 -4.16 -6.27
N VAL A 70 -12.49 -5.43 -6.54
CA VAL A 70 -13.48 -6.45 -6.92
C VAL A 70 -14.41 -6.77 -5.76
N TYR A 71 -13.89 -6.81 -4.53
CA TYR A 71 -14.66 -7.10 -3.32
C TYR A 71 -15.57 -5.92 -2.96
N THR A 72 -15.07 -4.69 -3.06
CA THR A 72 -15.90 -3.49 -2.84
C THR A 72 -16.99 -3.34 -3.90
N THR A 73 -16.71 -3.75 -5.14
CA THR A 73 -17.70 -3.82 -6.22
C THR A 73 -18.77 -4.87 -5.91
N VAL A 74 -18.38 -6.08 -5.48
CA VAL A 74 -19.35 -7.12 -5.08
C VAL A 74 -20.24 -6.66 -3.93
N GLU A 75 -19.68 -6.05 -2.88
CA GLU A 75 -20.47 -5.47 -1.77
C GLU A 75 -21.43 -4.38 -2.26
N THR A 76 -21.02 -3.58 -3.24
CA THR A 76 -21.88 -2.57 -3.86
C THR A 76 -23.04 -3.23 -4.60
N LEU A 77 -22.79 -4.28 -5.40
CA LEU A 77 -23.84 -5.01 -6.12
C LEU A 77 -24.83 -5.67 -5.13
N LEU A 78 -24.33 -6.30 -4.07
CA LEU A 78 -25.15 -6.87 -3.00
C LEU A 78 -25.99 -5.78 -2.30
N SER A 79 -25.40 -4.62 -2.01
CA SER A 79 -26.07 -3.46 -1.41
C SER A 79 -27.15 -2.85 -2.31
N LEU A 80 -27.03 -2.99 -3.63
CA LEU A 80 -28.05 -2.59 -4.61
C LEU A 80 -29.21 -3.61 -4.69
N GLY A 81 -29.16 -4.72 -3.94
CA GLY A 81 -30.20 -5.74 -3.90
C GLY A 81 -30.01 -6.88 -4.91
N ILE A 82 -28.89 -6.91 -5.62
CA ILE A 82 -28.59 -8.00 -6.57
C ILE A 82 -28.31 -9.28 -5.77
N ARG A 83 -29.03 -10.36 -6.09
CA ARG A 83 -28.85 -11.67 -5.47
C ARG A 83 -27.42 -12.17 -5.71
N GLY A 84 -26.71 -12.57 -4.66
CA GLY A 84 -25.32 -13.04 -4.80
C GLY A 84 -25.15 -14.23 -5.75
N SER A 85 -26.17 -15.10 -5.90
CA SER A 85 -26.15 -16.20 -6.88
C SER A 85 -26.02 -15.76 -8.35
N ARG A 86 -26.33 -14.50 -8.66
CA ARG A 86 -26.18 -13.87 -9.99
C ARG A 86 -24.83 -13.18 -10.17
N ILE A 87 -23.99 -13.15 -9.14
CA ILE A 87 -22.70 -12.47 -9.16
C ILE A 87 -21.60 -13.52 -9.34
N HIS A 88 -20.83 -13.35 -10.40
CA HIS A 88 -19.64 -14.14 -10.70
C HIS A 88 -18.41 -13.26 -10.48
N LEU A 89 -17.65 -13.56 -9.44
CA LEU A 89 -16.33 -12.97 -9.22
C LEU A 89 -15.29 -13.85 -9.92
N VAL A 90 -14.57 -13.28 -10.88
CA VAL A 90 -13.56 -13.99 -11.65
C VAL A 90 -12.19 -13.39 -11.33
N LEU A 91 -11.28 -14.22 -10.85
CA LEU A 91 -9.95 -13.81 -10.40
C LEU A 91 -8.90 -14.31 -11.42
N PRO A 92 -8.04 -13.43 -11.96
CA PRO A 92 -6.96 -13.85 -12.84
C PRO A 92 -5.87 -14.61 -12.06
N PRO A 93 -5.05 -15.40 -12.77
CA PRO A 93 -3.92 -16.10 -12.17
C PRO A 93 -3.01 -15.14 -11.41
N SER A 94 -2.75 -15.45 -10.15
CA SER A 94 -1.90 -14.66 -9.27
C SER A 94 -0.61 -15.42 -8.96
N LYS A 95 0.50 -14.71 -8.77
CA LYS A 95 1.76 -15.36 -8.34
C LYS A 95 1.52 -16.03 -6.97
N PRO A 96 2.13 -17.20 -6.69
CA PRO A 96 2.02 -17.83 -5.39
C PRO A 96 2.46 -16.85 -4.28
N ASN A 97 1.71 -16.81 -3.18
CA ASN A 97 1.86 -15.86 -2.05
C ASN A 97 1.51 -14.39 -2.33
N ARG A 98 0.79 -14.08 -3.42
CA ARG A 98 0.32 -12.70 -3.70
C ARG A 98 -1.20 -12.66 -3.81
N SER A 99 -1.86 -12.61 -2.65
CA SER A 99 -3.27 -12.24 -2.53
C SER A 99 -3.43 -10.71 -2.54
N CYS A 100 -4.64 -10.25 -2.86
CA CYS A 100 -5.00 -8.83 -2.75
C CYS A 100 -5.14 -8.37 -1.28
N PHE A 101 -5.29 -9.33 -0.37
CA PHE A 101 -5.20 -9.12 1.06
C PHE A 101 -3.83 -9.63 1.53
N SER A 102 -3.07 -8.77 2.21
CA SER A 102 -1.81 -9.19 2.84
C SER A 102 -2.05 -10.05 4.09
N ASP A 103 -3.28 -10.03 4.61
CA ASP A 103 -3.67 -10.70 5.84
C ASP A 103 -4.52 -11.96 5.53
N PRO A 104 -4.05 -13.18 5.89
CA PRO A 104 -4.73 -14.42 5.57
C PRO A 104 -6.05 -14.62 6.34
N ASP A 105 -6.19 -14.02 7.52
CA ASP A 105 -7.45 -14.10 8.29
C ASP A 105 -8.55 -13.28 7.58
N VAL A 106 -8.18 -12.11 7.04
CA VAL A 106 -9.08 -11.30 6.21
C VAL A 106 -9.48 -12.04 4.95
N GLU A 107 -8.52 -12.65 4.24
CA GLU A 107 -8.80 -13.44 3.04
C GLU A 107 -9.78 -14.58 3.32
N LYS A 108 -9.54 -15.35 4.38
CA LYS A 108 -10.43 -16.43 4.82
C LYS A 108 -11.83 -15.92 5.14
N ALA A 109 -11.93 -14.78 5.84
CA ALA A 109 -13.22 -14.16 6.15
C ALA A 109 -13.97 -13.72 4.88
N MET A 110 -13.26 -13.21 3.88
CA MET A 110 -13.86 -12.85 2.59
C MET A 110 -14.37 -14.07 1.85
N THR A 111 -13.60 -15.16 1.80
CA THR A 111 -14.06 -16.44 1.20
C THR A 111 -15.35 -16.94 1.86
N SER A 112 -15.39 -17.03 3.18
CA SER A 112 -16.60 -17.46 3.90
C SER A 112 -17.80 -16.51 3.68
N THR A 113 -17.53 -15.21 3.53
CA THR A 113 -18.60 -14.23 3.29
C THR A 113 -19.18 -14.34 1.88
N MET A 114 -18.34 -14.57 0.87
CA MET A 114 -18.78 -14.84 -0.50
C MET A 114 -19.64 -16.09 -0.59
N GLU A 115 -19.20 -17.19 0.04
CA GLU A 115 -19.96 -18.44 0.11
C GLU A 115 -21.34 -18.23 0.76
N LYS A 116 -21.39 -17.52 1.88
CA LYS A 116 -22.64 -17.20 2.58
C LYS A 116 -23.58 -16.34 1.74
N ALA A 117 -23.03 -15.40 0.97
CA ALA A 117 -23.78 -14.58 0.03
C ALA A 117 -24.17 -15.33 -1.25
N LYS A 118 -23.67 -16.57 -1.45
CA LYS A 118 -23.83 -17.40 -2.65
C LYS A 118 -23.22 -16.78 -3.91
N VAL A 119 -22.18 -15.95 -3.74
CA VAL A 119 -21.40 -15.41 -4.86
C VAL A 119 -20.55 -16.51 -5.45
N GLN A 120 -20.52 -16.63 -6.78
CA GLN A 120 -19.75 -17.65 -7.48
C GLN A 120 -18.34 -17.12 -7.74
N VAL A 121 -17.33 -17.70 -7.10
CA VAL A 121 -15.93 -17.28 -7.25
C VAL A 121 -15.19 -18.25 -8.16
N HIS A 122 -14.53 -17.73 -9.19
CA HIS A 122 -13.77 -18.49 -10.18
C HIS A 122 -12.32 -18.04 -10.14
N HIS A 123 -11.40 -18.98 -9.92
CA HIS A 123 -9.96 -18.70 -9.78
C HIS A 123 -9.20 -19.02 -11.07
N ASP A 124 -8.00 -18.44 -11.20
CA ASP A 124 -7.05 -18.73 -12.27
C ASP A 124 -7.65 -18.63 -13.69
N CYS A 125 -8.49 -17.62 -13.90
CA CYS A 125 -9.22 -17.40 -15.14
C CYS A 125 -8.61 -16.25 -15.94
N LEU A 126 -8.17 -16.51 -17.18
CA LEU A 126 -7.73 -15.46 -18.11
C LEU A 126 -8.81 -15.15 -19.14
N LEU A 127 -9.16 -13.87 -19.32
CA LEU A 127 -10.18 -13.47 -20.28
C LEU A 127 -9.76 -13.84 -21.71
N ALA A 128 -10.51 -14.77 -22.32
CA ALA A 128 -10.21 -15.31 -23.63
C ALA A 128 -10.95 -14.58 -24.74
N GLN A 129 -12.27 -14.43 -24.57
CA GLN A 129 -13.16 -13.84 -25.57
C GLN A 129 -14.33 -13.09 -24.93
N MET A 130 -14.85 -12.11 -25.65
CA MET A 130 -16.12 -11.43 -25.41
C MET A 130 -17.07 -11.80 -26.54
N ASN A 131 -18.33 -12.14 -26.25
CA ASN A 131 -19.34 -12.53 -27.24
C ASN A 131 -18.82 -13.55 -28.29
N ASN A 132 -18.06 -14.55 -27.84
CA ASN A 132 -17.45 -15.58 -28.71
C ASN A 132 -16.57 -15.03 -29.85
N GLY A 133 -15.94 -13.87 -29.64
CA GLY A 133 -15.09 -13.21 -30.63
C GLY A 133 -15.84 -12.25 -31.55
N GLU A 134 -17.16 -12.16 -31.45
CA GLU A 134 -17.96 -11.15 -32.13
C GLU A 134 -17.99 -9.84 -31.30
N HIS A 135 -18.44 -8.74 -31.93
CA HIS A 135 -18.55 -7.43 -31.27
C HIS A 135 -19.97 -6.84 -31.26
N PRO A 136 -21.05 -7.62 -30.96
CA PRO A 136 -22.37 -7.03 -30.77
C PRO A 136 -22.44 -6.24 -29.45
N ASP A 137 -23.24 -5.17 -29.46
CA ASP A 137 -23.64 -4.40 -28.28
C ASP A 137 -25.11 -4.71 -27.99
N PRO A 138 -25.49 -5.15 -26.77
CA PRO A 138 -24.67 -5.32 -25.57
C PRO A 138 -23.84 -6.62 -25.52
N LEU A 139 -22.89 -6.67 -24.58
CA LEU A 139 -22.18 -7.88 -24.19
C LEU A 139 -23.17 -8.87 -23.58
N SER A 140 -23.28 -10.08 -24.12
CA SER A 140 -24.13 -11.16 -23.61
C SER A 140 -23.34 -12.26 -22.92
N SER A 141 -22.06 -12.41 -23.27
CA SER A 141 -21.22 -13.47 -22.71
C SER A 141 -19.73 -13.13 -22.68
N VAL A 142 -19.03 -13.72 -21.72
CA VAL A 142 -17.59 -13.67 -21.58
C VAL A 142 -17.05 -15.07 -21.35
N SER A 143 -15.91 -15.36 -21.95
CA SER A 143 -15.27 -16.67 -21.87
C SER A 143 -13.84 -16.54 -21.38
N PHE A 144 -13.42 -17.45 -20.52
CA PHE A 144 -12.10 -17.48 -19.89
C PHE A 144 -11.40 -18.80 -20.15
N THR A 145 -10.08 -18.76 -20.35
CA THR A 145 -9.25 -19.96 -20.24
C THR A 145 -8.99 -20.24 -18.76
N THR A 146 -8.91 -21.53 -18.44
CA THR A 146 -8.51 -22.04 -17.12
C THR A 146 -7.42 -23.10 -17.31
N ASP A 147 -6.87 -23.63 -16.22
CA ASP A 147 -5.97 -24.80 -16.29
C ASP A 147 -6.71 -26.11 -16.59
N SER A 148 -8.04 -26.07 -16.63
CA SER A 148 -8.95 -27.18 -16.88
C SER A 148 -9.83 -26.90 -18.10
N GLU A 149 -11.16 -26.95 -17.96
CA GLU A 149 -12.09 -26.61 -19.03
C GLU A 149 -12.31 -25.09 -19.11
N PRO A 150 -12.49 -24.52 -20.32
CA PRO A 150 -12.85 -23.13 -20.49
C PRO A 150 -14.12 -22.77 -19.71
N LEU A 151 -14.09 -21.62 -19.04
CA LEU A 151 -15.23 -21.11 -18.31
C LEU A 151 -16.01 -20.16 -19.21
N HIS A 152 -17.28 -20.48 -19.49
CA HIS A 152 -18.18 -19.64 -20.26
C HIS A 152 -19.29 -19.08 -19.37
N LEU A 153 -19.42 -17.75 -19.31
CA LEU A 153 -20.40 -17.06 -18.48
C LEU A 153 -21.29 -16.16 -19.34
N GLN A 154 -22.60 -16.34 -19.22
CA GLN A 154 -23.59 -15.38 -19.71
C GLN A 154 -23.65 -14.21 -18.73
N CYS A 155 -23.69 -12.98 -19.23
CA CYS A 155 -23.70 -11.77 -18.40
C CYS A 155 -24.53 -10.64 -19.01
N GLY A 156 -25.27 -9.92 -18.18
CA GLY A 156 -25.91 -8.66 -18.53
C GLY A 156 -25.05 -7.44 -18.22
N VAL A 157 -24.00 -7.61 -17.40
CA VAL A 157 -23.00 -6.58 -17.11
C VAL A 157 -21.63 -7.21 -16.83
N PHE A 158 -20.58 -6.58 -17.33
CA PHE A 158 -19.19 -6.98 -17.10
C PHE A 158 -18.38 -5.81 -16.53
N ILE A 159 -17.86 -5.96 -15.32
CA ILE A 159 -17.05 -4.95 -14.64
C ILE A 159 -15.61 -5.44 -14.59
N ASN A 160 -14.71 -4.75 -15.30
CA ASN A 160 -13.31 -5.12 -15.39
C ASN A 160 -12.42 -4.20 -14.55
N LEU A 161 -11.71 -4.83 -13.62
CA LEU A 161 -10.78 -4.22 -12.65
C LEU A 161 -9.41 -4.95 -12.66
N SER A 162 -9.15 -5.78 -13.68
CA SER A 162 -7.94 -6.62 -13.75
C SER A 162 -6.64 -5.89 -14.07
N ASN A 163 -6.72 -4.82 -14.86
CA ASN A 163 -5.54 -4.14 -15.39
C ASN A 163 -5.62 -2.64 -15.14
N LYS A 164 -4.55 -2.07 -14.55
CA LYS A 164 -4.29 -0.63 -14.52
C LYS A 164 -3.21 -0.32 -15.54
N GLY A 165 -3.46 0.64 -16.41
CA GLY A 165 -2.54 1.01 -17.47
C GLY A 165 -2.61 2.50 -17.78
N VAL A 166 -1.71 2.96 -18.64
CA VAL A 166 -1.71 4.33 -19.13
C VAL A 166 -2.83 4.47 -20.15
N ASP A 167 -3.71 5.45 -19.93
CA ASP A 167 -4.75 5.85 -20.87
C ASP A 167 -4.16 6.07 -22.28
N TYR A 168 -4.90 5.69 -23.33
CA TYR A 168 -4.36 5.75 -24.69
C TYR A 168 -4.19 7.18 -25.18
N ASP A 169 -5.11 8.08 -24.86
CA ASP A 169 -5.02 9.47 -25.28
C ASP A 169 -3.86 10.17 -24.55
N ALA A 170 -3.66 9.84 -23.28
CA ALA A 170 -2.47 10.27 -22.54
C ALA A 170 -1.17 9.73 -23.17
N PHE A 171 -1.10 8.43 -23.46
CA PHE A 171 0.07 7.84 -24.14
C PHE A 171 0.33 8.47 -25.51
N SER A 172 -0.71 8.62 -26.32
CA SER A 172 -0.63 9.20 -27.66
C SER A 172 -0.12 10.65 -27.59
N SER A 173 -0.63 11.43 -26.64
CA SER A 173 -0.19 12.82 -26.40
C SER A 173 1.28 12.91 -25.97
N ILE A 174 1.73 12.03 -25.07
CA ILE A 174 3.13 11.96 -24.63
C ILE A 174 4.05 11.59 -25.78
N ASN A 175 3.70 10.54 -26.52
CA ASN A 175 4.50 10.04 -27.64
C ASN A 175 4.58 11.05 -28.79
N ASN A 176 3.47 11.71 -29.12
CA ASN A 176 3.43 12.76 -30.15
C ASN A 176 4.21 14.03 -29.74
N SER A 177 4.52 14.17 -28.45
CA SER A 177 5.34 15.25 -27.89
C SER A 177 6.83 14.86 -27.80
N PHE A 178 7.24 13.71 -28.37
CA PHE A 178 8.63 13.19 -28.37
C PHE A 178 9.25 12.98 -26.98
N LEU A 179 8.41 12.84 -25.95
CA LEU A 179 8.87 12.52 -24.60
C LEU A 179 9.24 11.04 -24.49
N VAL A 180 10.28 10.75 -23.71
CA VAL A 180 10.74 9.37 -23.51
C VAL A 180 9.67 8.55 -22.78
N PHE A 181 9.25 7.46 -23.42
CA PHE A 181 8.23 6.55 -22.89
C PHE A 181 8.72 5.10 -22.90
N ASP A 182 8.83 4.49 -21.72
CA ASP A 182 9.24 3.10 -21.51
C ASP A 182 8.20 2.40 -20.65
N SER A 183 7.07 2.02 -21.26
CA SER A 183 5.81 1.60 -20.62
C SER A 183 5.10 2.66 -19.75
N ARG A 184 5.84 3.67 -19.31
CA ARG A 184 5.47 4.81 -18.47
C ARG A 184 6.27 6.04 -18.92
N LEU A 185 5.81 7.22 -18.52
CA LEU A 185 6.54 8.48 -18.77
C LEU A 185 7.84 8.46 -17.96
N VAL A 186 8.98 8.62 -18.62
CA VAL A 186 10.28 8.62 -17.96
C VAL A 186 10.59 10.01 -17.39
N ILE A 187 10.93 10.05 -16.11
CA ILE A 187 11.30 11.26 -15.38
C ILE A 187 12.63 11.10 -14.64
N ASP A 188 13.24 12.22 -14.26
CA ASP A 188 14.35 12.26 -13.32
C ASP A 188 13.88 12.30 -11.85
N ALA A 189 14.82 12.41 -10.91
CA ALA A 189 14.55 12.51 -9.47
C ALA A 189 13.79 13.79 -9.07
N THR A 190 13.78 14.80 -9.93
CA THR A 190 13.15 16.12 -9.75
C THR A 190 11.91 16.32 -10.62
N PHE A 191 11.26 15.22 -11.02
CA PHE A 191 10.03 15.18 -11.81
C PHE A 191 10.15 15.64 -13.28
N HIS A 192 11.32 16.07 -13.75
CA HIS A 192 11.46 16.52 -15.13
C HIS A 192 11.48 15.36 -16.11
N THR A 193 10.92 15.58 -17.29
CA THR A 193 11.03 14.66 -18.42
C THR A 193 12.30 14.96 -19.23
N SER A 194 12.45 14.34 -20.41
CA SER A 194 13.50 14.72 -21.37
C SER A 194 13.43 16.17 -21.84
N ASP A 195 12.25 16.82 -21.70
CA ASP A 195 12.10 18.26 -21.81
C ASP A 195 12.00 18.86 -20.39
N PRO A 196 12.98 19.68 -19.95
CA PRO A 196 12.97 20.29 -18.61
C PRO A 196 11.77 21.21 -18.32
N THR A 197 11.04 21.65 -19.35
CA THR A 197 9.83 22.47 -19.17
C THR A 197 8.58 21.64 -18.90
N ILE A 198 8.67 20.32 -19.05
CA ILE A 198 7.58 19.38 -18.84
C ILE A 198 7.94 18.46 -17.67
N CYS A 199 7.14 18.53 -16.61
CA CYS A 199 7.26 17.66 -15.45
C CYS A 199 6.19 16.56 -15.46
N GLY A 200 6.49 15.42 -14.86
CA GLY A 200 5.57 14.31 -14.66
C GLY A 200 5.59 13.79 -13.23
N ALA A 201 4.42 13.45 -12.69
CA ALA A 201 4.31 12.82 -11.38
C ALA A 201 3.18 11.78 -11.32
N GLY A 202 3.14 11.04 -10.21
CA GLY A 202 2.11 10.04 -9.95
C GLY A 202 2.29 8.73 -10.73
N PRO A 203 1.32 7.80 -10.63
CA PRO A 203 1.50 6.42 -11.11
C PRO A 203 1.83 6.27 -12.59
N LEU A 204 1.61 7.31 -13.41
CA LEU A 204 1.99 7.32 -14.84
C LEU A 204 3.51 7.28 -15.07
N THR A 205 4.32 7.67 -14.08
CA THR A 205 5.75 7.89 -14.27
C THR A 205 6.62 6.71 -13.87
N LYS A 206 7.85 6.70 -14.39
CA LYS A 206 8.95 5.80 -14.03
C LYS A 206 10.25 6.61 -13.98
N PHE A 207 11.13 6.31 -13.04
CA PHE A 207 12.44 6.96 -12.98
C PHE A 207 13.35 6.49 -14.12
N SER A 208 14.22 7.39 -14.57
CA SER A 208 15.23 7.08 -15.58
C SER A 208 16.12 5.91 -15.17
N ARG A 209 16.60 5.12 -16.13
CA ARG A 209 17.41 3.92 -15.86
C ARG A 209 18.80 4.25 -15.29
N CYS A 210 19.25 5.50 -15.40
CA CYS A 210 20.51 5.95 -14.78
C CYS A 210 20.52 5.81 -13.25
N TYR A 211 19.33 5.74 -12.63
CA TYR A 211 19.18 5.54 -11.18
C TYR A 211 19.23 4.06 -10.76
N TYR A 212 19.36 3.11 -11.70
CA TYR A 212 19.44 1.66 -11.45
C TYR A 212 18.31 1.11 -10.54
N THR A 213 17.12 1.74 -10.60
CA THR A 213 15.99 1.50 -9.70
C THR A 213 14.73 1.15 -10.49
N GLU A 214 14.77 0.02 -11.21
CA GLU A 214 13.59 -0.40 -12.00
C GLU A 214 12.39 -0.76 -11.13
N GLU A 215 12.62 -1.08 -9.85
CA GLU A 215 11.59 -1.49 -8.90
C GLU A 215 10.76 -0.32 -8.37
N TRP A 216 11.31 0.90 -8.33
CA TRP A 216 10.62 2.05 -7.74
C TRP A 216 9.96 2.94 -8.79
N SER A 217 8.79 3.45 -8.42
CA SER A 217 8.03 4.43 -9.21
C SER A 217 7.04 5.13 -8.28
N HIS A 218 6.50 6.27 -8.70
CA HIS A 218 5.47 6.98 -7.94
C HIS A 218 4.20 6.14 -7.66
N ALA A 219 3.95 5.05 -8.40
CA ALA A 219 2.86 4.13 -8.09
C ALA A 219 3.03 3.43 -6.72
N HIS A 220 4.27 3.27 -6.25
CA HIS A 220 4.62 2.62 -4.99
C HIS A 220 4.51 3.54 -3.78
N PHE A 221 4.30 4.84 -4.00
CA PHE A 221 4.28 5.86 -2.96
C PHE A 221 2.88 6.44 -2.73
N ASN A 222 2.73 7.22 -1.67
CA ASN A 222 1.53 7.98 -1.40
C ASN A 222 1.43 9.16 -2.38
N SER A 223 0.37 9.21 -3.18
CA SER A 223 0.23 10.23 -4.22
C SER A 223 0.08 11.66 -3.67
N LYS A 224 -0.36 11.83 -2.41
CA LYS A 224 -0.42 13.13 -1.75
C LYS A 224 0.99 13.65 -1.45
N GLU A 225 1.86 12.80 -0.91
CA GLU A 225 3.25 13.15 -0.61
C GLU A 225 4.03 13.48 -1.89
N VAL A 226 3.91 12.64 -2.92
CA VAL A 226 4.49 12.88 -4.26
C VAL A 226 3.99 14.21 -4.85
N GLY A 227 2.70 14.53 -4.69
CA GLY A 227 2.13 15.79 -5.18
C GLY A 227 2.60 17.02 -4.39
N GLN A 228 2.82 16.89 -3.09
CA GLN A 228 3.38 17.96 -2.26
C GLN A 228 4.82 18.27 -2.66
N ASP A 229 5.62 17.24 -2.92
CA ASP A 229 7.02 17.41 -3.35
C ASP A 229 7.12 18.02 -4.76
N LEU A 230 6.28 17.56 -5.70
CA LEU A 230 6.15 18.22 -7.01
C LEU A 230 5.78 19.71 -6.86
N ALA A 231 4.85 20.03 -5.96
CA ALA A 231 4.46 21.41 -5.71
C ALA A 231 5.64 22.22 -5.16
N ALA A 232 6.45 21.65 -4.25
CA ALA A 232 7.65 22.29 -3.72
C ALA A 232 8.67 22.62 -4.82
N VAL A 233 8.87 21.70 -5.78
CA VAL A 233 9.75 21.94 -6.95
C VAL A 233 9.21 23.04 -7.86
N LEU A 234 7.89 23.13 -8.04
CA LEU A 234 7.28 24.12 -8.94
C LEU A 234 7.07 25.50 -8.30
N LEU A 235 6.95 25.60 -6.97
CA LEU A 235 6.63 26.84 -6.26
C LEU A 235 7.58 28.01 -6.58
N PRO A 236 8.92 27.84 -6.66
CA PRO A 236 9.84 28.91 -7.04
C PRO A 236 9.59 29.49 -8.44
N LEU A 237 8.94 28.74 -9.34
CA LEU A 237 8.57 29.24 -10.66
C LEU A 237 7.39 30.23 -10.61
N PHE A 238 6.59 30.19 -9.54
CA PHE A 238 5.39 31.01 -9.37
C PHE A 238 5.56 32.12 -8.33
N ASP A 239 6.45 31.94 -7.34
CA ASP A 239 6.71 32.91 -6.28
C ASP A 239 8.16 33.38 -6.29
N LEU A 240 8.37 34.57 -6.87
CA LEU A 240 9.68 35.22 -6.97
C LEU A 240 10.23 35.75 -5.64
N THR A 241 9.44 35.66 -4.55
CA THR A 241 9.89 36.07 -3.21
C THR A 241 10.56 34.96 -2.42
N LEU A 242 10.49 33.72 -2.93
CA LEU A 242 11.19 32.57 -2.36
C LEU A 242 12.67 32.65 -2.69
N GLU A 243 13.53 32.47 -1.69
CA GLU A 243 14.95 32.28 -1.94
C GLU A 243 15.16 30.93 -2.65
N PRO A 244 16.03 30.86 -3.67
CA PRO A 244 16.37 29.59 -4.28
C PRO A 244 16.92 28.65 -3.21
N ALA A 245 16.43 27.40 -3.19
CA ALA A 245 16.96 26.39 -2.31
C ALA A 245 18.47 26.24 -2.54
N ASP A 246 19.24 25.98 -1.48
CA ASP A 246 20.66 25.64 -1.60
C ASP A 246 20.81 24.50 -2.61
N GLU A 247 21.71 24.64 -3.58
CA GLU A 247 21.99 23.59 -4.56
C GLU A 247 22.34 22.30 -3.80
N SER A 248 21.57 21.24 -4.05
CA SER A 248 21.83 19.94 -3.47
C SER A 248 23.22 19.45 -3.89
N PRO A 249 23.97 18.76 -3.02
CA PRO A 249 25.27 18.20 -3.38
C PRO A 249 25.17 17.31 -4.63
N PRO A 250 26.14 17.33 -5.56
CA PRO A 250 26.08 16.58 -6.81
C PRO A 250 25.98 15.05 -6.62
N GLU A 251 26.34 14.53 -5.44
CA GLU A 251 26.16 13.11 -5.09
C GLU A 251 24.68 12.69 -4.97
N MET A 252 23.76 13.64 -4.75
CA MET A 252 22.32 13.40 -4.66
C MET A 252 21.64 13.24 -6.02
N ASP A 253 22.27 13.68 -7.11
CA ASP A 253 21.72 13.62 -8.48
C ASP A 253 21.52 12.19 -9.00
N HIS A 254 22.10 11.20 -8.31
CA HIS A 254 22.00 9.78 -8.62
C HIS A 254 21.05 8.99 -7.71
N LEU A 255 20.36 9.67 -6.79
CA LEU A 255 19.40 9.04 -5.88
C LEU A 255 17.98 9.48 -6.21
N ILE A 256 17.03 8.55 -6.12
CA ILE A 256 15.61 8.89 -6.21
C ILE A 256 15.08 9.29 -4.82
N PRO A 257 14.09 10.19 -4.75
CA PRO A 257 13.43 10.50 -3.49
C PRO A 257 12.71 9.25 -2.94
N LEU A 258 12.95 8.97 -1.65
CA LEU A 258 12.24 7.94 -0.91
C LEU A 258 11.17 8.58 -0.03
N TYR A 259 9.93 8.27 -0.37
CA TYR A 259 8.73 8.75 0.30
C TYR A 259 8.38 7.87 1.51
N LYS A 260 7.92 8.49 2.59
CA LYS A 260 7.74 7.83 3.89
C LYS A 260 6.27 7.63 4.26
N GLU A 261 5.35 8.41 3.68
CA GLU A 261 3.93 8.32 3.97
C GLU A 261 3.36 6.96 3.56
N ALA A 262 2.41 6.46 4.34
CA ALA A 262 1.85 5.15 4.13
C ALA A 262 1.08 5.02 2.81
N LYS A 263 1.11 3.83 2.24
CA LYS A 263 0.12 3.36 1.27
C LYS A 263 -1.14 2.98 2.02
N ILE A 264 -2.28 3.44 1.50
CA ILE A 264 -3.58 3.26 2.13
C ILE A 264 -4.48 2.52 1.15
N GLN A 265 -5.10 1.45 1.62
CA GLN A 265 -6.11 0.68 0.92
C GLN A 265 -7.29 0.48 1.86
N GLY A 266 -8.51 0.58 1.34
CA GLY A 266 -9.68 0.45 2.20
C GLY A 266 -10.99 0.59 1.44
N GLY A 267 -12.07 0.21 2.10
CA GLY A 267 -13.40 0.24 1.52
C GLY A 267 -14.39 -0.61 2.31
N LYS A 268 -15.61 -0.69 1.80
CA LYS A 268 -16.60 -1.64 2.32
C LYS A 268 -16.42 -2.97 1.61
N LEU A 269 -16.13 -4.01 2.37
CA LEU A 269 -16.03 -5.38 1.88
C LEU A 269 -17.35 -6.12 2.08
N PRO A 270 -17.55 -7.24 1.36
CA PRO A 270 -18.76 -8.05 1.43
C PRO A 270 -19.16 -8.41 2.85
N GLY A 271 -20.44 -8.34 3.16
CA GLY A 271 -20.96 -8.59 4.51
C GLY A 271 -20.95 -7.35 5.41
N GLY A 272 -20.72 -6.16 4.84
CA GLY A 272 -20.79 -4.88 5.55
C GLY A 272 -19.55 -4.54 6.38
N TYR A 273 -18.43 -5.22 6.17
CA TYR A 273 -17.18 -4.91 6.87
C TYR A 273 -16.54 -3.62 6.31
N ASN A 274 -16.09 -2.76 7.19
CA ASN A 274 -15.21 -1.64 6.89
C ASN A 274 -13.77 -2.14 7.00
N TYR A 275 -13.03 -2.06 5.90
CA TYR A 275 -11.64 -2.47 5.79
C TYR A 275 -10.73 -1.27 5.66
N LEU A 276 -9.63 -1.28 6.41
CA LEU A 276 -8.54 -0.33 6.28
C LEU A 276 -7.22 -1.09 6.41
N HIS A 277 -6.35 -0.90 5.43
CA HIS A 277 -5.01 -1.43 5.41
C HIS A 277 -4.03 -0.30 5.10
N VAL A 278 -3.09 -0.11 6.01
CA VAL A 278 -2.08 0.95 5.98
C VAL A 278 -0.74 0.23 5.98
N THR A 279 0.10 0.52 5.00
CA THR A 279 1.40 -0.15 4.85
C THR A 279 2.48 0.82 4.47
N LYS A 280 3.71 0.49 4.84
CA LYS A 280 4.89 1.18 4.35
C LYS A 280 5.03 1.02 2.83
N PRO A 281 5.45 2.08 2.11
CA PRO A 281 5.83 1.98 0.71
C PRO A 281 6.85 0.87 0.46
N SER A 282 6.64 0.07 -0.58
CA SER A 282 7.54 -1.03 -0.96
C SER A 282 7.64 -1.14 -2.48
N ALA A 283 8.86 -1.45 -2.95
CA ALA A 283 9.18 -1.61 -4.37
C ALA A 283 8.58 -2.89 -4.99
N THR A 284 8.08 -3.80 -4.16
CA THR A 284 7.72 -5.16 -4.58
C THR A 284 6.31 -5.22 -5.20
N GLN A 285 6.02 -4.39 -6.21
CA GLN A 285 4.80 -4.47 -7.02
C GLN A 285 5.05 -4.24 -8.51
N LEU A 286 5.88 -5.08 -9.16
CA LEU A 286 5.88 -5.17 -10.61
C LEU A 286 5.18 -6.44 -11.12
N THR A 287 4.03 -6.19 -11.77
CA THR A 287 3.52 -6.93 -12.92
C THR A 287 4.38 -6.58 -14.13
N GLY A 288 5.42 -7.38 -14.38
CA GLY A 288 6.22 -7.35 -15.59
C GLY A 288 7.11 -8.61 -15.65
N PRO A 289 7.39 -9.18 -16.83
CA PRO A 289 8.30 -10.31 -16.96
C PRO A 289 9.75 -9.87 -16.68
N PRO A 290 10.54 -10.68 -15.94
CA PRO A 290 11.95 -10.39 -15.73
C PRO A 290 12.71 -10.52 -17.05
N VAL A 291 13.32 -9.43 -17.52
CA VAL A 291 14.35 -9.49 -18.55
C VAL A 291 15.61 -10.02 -17.89
N LYS A 292 16.10 -11.18 -18.35
CA LYS A 292 17.39 -11.71 -17.90
C LYS A 292 18.48 -10.69 -18.25
N PRO A 293 19.33 -10.24 -17.31
CA PRO A 293 20.44 -9.39 -17.66
C PRO A 293 21.40 -10.14 -18.58
N ASN A 294 21.61 -9.59 -19.78
CA ASN A 294 22.69 -10.00 -20.66
C ASN A 294 24.01 -9.56 -20.01
N GLN A 295 24.86 -10.56 -19.71
CA GLN A 295 26.32 -10.47 -19.50
C GLN A 295 26.86 -9.20 -18.82
N GLU A 296 27.09 -9.31 -17.51
CA GLU A 296 27.95 -8.40 -16.74
C GLU A 296 29.37 -8.34 -17.34
N PRO A 297 29.97 -7.16 -17.52
CA PRO A 297 31.41 -7.01 -17.48
C PRO A 297 31.88 -7.03 -16.02
N THR A 298 32.82 -7.94 -15.74
CA THR A 298 33.53 -8.16 -14.48
C THR A 298 33.93 -6.88 -13.75
N VAL A 299 33.33 -6.63 -12.58
CA VAL A 299 33.85 -5.72 -11.54
C VAL A 299 33.69 -6.41 -10.19
N CYS A 300 34.72 -6.31 -9.35
CA CYS A 300 34.95 -7.08 -8.12
C CYS A 300 33.74 -7.17 -7.18
N LYS A 301 33.29 -8.41 -6.94
CA LYS A 301 32.34 -8.77 -5.88
C LYS A 301 32.95 -8.45 -4.50
N ARG A 302 32.31 -7.58 -3.71
CA ARG A 302 32.43 -7.62 -2.25
C ARG A 302 31.58 -8.80 -1.74
N PRO A 303 32.04 -9.57 -0.75
CA PRO A 303 31.24 -10.66 -0.20
C PRO A 303 30.06 -10.10 0.59
N GLU A 304 28.85 -10.43 0.14
CA GLU A 304 27.64 -10.30 0.95
C GLU A 304 27.74 -11.28 2.12
N TYR A 305 27.86 -10.75 3.34
CA TYR A 305 27.75 -11.53 4.57
C TYR A 305 26.26 -11.73 4.87
N GLU A 306 25.71 -12.80 4.35
CA GLU A 306 24.39 -13.33 4.71
C GLU A 306 24.48 -13.85 6.16
N SER A 307 24.01 -13.06 7.13
CA SER A 307 24.02 -13.43 8.55
C SER A 307 22.75 -14.19 8.93
N ASP A 308 22.60 -15.40 8.38
CA ASP A 308 21.65 -16.40 8.87
C ASP A 308 22.26 -17.11 10.10
N LEU A 309 22.40 -16.38 11.21
CA LEU A 309 22.92 -16.94 12.47
C LEU A 309 21.87 -17.82 13.15
N ARG A 310 21.85 -19.10 12.77
CA ARG A 310 21.11 -20.17 13.46
C ARG A 310 21.89 -20.62 14.70
N PHE A 311 21.66 -19.98 15.84
CA PHE A 311 22.17 -20.50 17.11
C PHE A 311 21.33 -21.70 17.58
N THR A 312 21.95 -22.88 17.55
CA THR A 312 21.41 -24.10 18.16
C THR A 312 22.01 -24.21 19.56
N THR A 313 21.27 -23.83 20.61
CA THR A 313 21.70 -24.10 22.00
C THR A 313 20.99 -25.35 22.52
N LEU A 314 21.79 -26.40 22.75
CA LEU A 314 21.36 -27.63 23.42
C LEU A 314 21.28 -27.40 24.93
N CYS A 315 20.07 -27.35 25.49
CA CYS A 315 19.88 -27.43 26.94
C CYS A 315 19.46 -28.85 27.33
N PHE A 316 20.29 -29.52 28.13
CA PHE A 316 19.96 -30.82 28.72
C PHE A 316 19.17 -30.62 30.01
N ASN A 317 17.98 -31.21 30.10
CA ASN A 317 17.27 -31.34 31.38
C ASN A 317 17.86 -32.54 32.15
N ARG A 318 18.22 -32.36 33.42
CA ARG A 318 18.98 -33.33 34.23
C ARG A 318 18.17 -34.56 34.69
N SER A 319 17.04 -34.84 34.06
CA SER A 319 16.08 -35.87 34.52
C SER A 319 15.47 -36.75 33.42
N SER A 320 15.57 -36.42 32.13
CA SER A 320 15.15 -37.31 31.04
C SER A 320 15.89 -37.04 29.73
N LEU A 321 16.39 -38.11 29.09
CA LEU A 321 17.11 -38.08 27.80
C LEU A 321 16.12 -38.10 26.62
N THR A 322 15.24 -37.10 26.53
CA THR A 322 14.37 -36.90 25.35
C THR A 322 14.53 -35.48 24.82
N PRO A 323 14.98 -35.27 23.57
CA PRO A 323 15.05 -33.94 22.98
C PRO A 323 13.64 -33.39 22.77
N VAL A 324 13.35 -32.25 23.41
CA VAL A 324 12.15 -31.46 23.10
C VAL A 324 12.58 -30.37 22.12
N PHE A 325 12.09 -30.43 20.88
CA PHE A 325 12.30 -29.39 19.88
C PHE A 325 11.39 -28.20 20.21
N ILE A 326 11.91 -27.21 20.93
CA ILE A 326 11.24 -25.92 21.06
C ILE A 326 11.71 -25.04 19.91
N HIS A 327 10.83 -24.81 18.93
CA HIS A 327 11.03 -23.78 17.93
C HIS A 327 10.89 -22.42 18.62
N ILE A 328 12.00 -21.72 18.83
CA ILE A 328 11.96 -20.31 19.22
C ILE A 328 11.64 -19.52 17.94
N LYS A 329 10.36 -19.17 17.75
CA LYS A 329 9.97 -18.17 16.74
C LYS A 329 10.68 -16.85 17.10
N LEU A 330 11.30 -16.20 16.11
CA LEU A 330 11.61 -14.77 16.18
C LEU A 330 10.36 -14.04 16.70
N GLN A 331 10.55 -13.13 17.67
CA GLN A 331 9.47 -12.40 18.34
C GLN A 331 8.41 -11.94 17.34
N ASP A 332 7.18 -12.39 17.52
CA ASP A 332 6.03 -11.94 16.75
C ASP A 332 5.82 -10.45 17.06
N ARG A 333 6.28 -9.56 16.16
CA ARG A 333 6.10 -8.10 16.26
C ARG A 333 4.67 -7.68 15.86
N GLY A 334 3.79 -8.64 15.60
CA GLY A 334 2.37 -8.43 15.40
C GLY A 334 1.62 -8.32 16.72
N ILE A 335 0.83 -7.27 16.84
CA ILE A 335 -0.14 -7.05 17.92
C ILE A 335 -1.53 -7.22 17.30
N VAL A 336 -2.22 -8.31 17.66
CA VAL A 336 -3.51 -8.67 17.07
C VAL A 336 -4.57 -8.75 18.16
N THR A 337 -5.71 -8.10 17.93
CA THR A 337 -6.87 -8.17 18.83
C THR A 337 -8.17 -8.38 18.07
N GLY A 338 -9.15 -8.95 18.77
CA GLY A 338 -10.44 -9.31 18.19
C GLY A 338 -10.36 -10.47 17.20
N ARG A 339 -11.41 -10.63 16.40
CA ARG A 339 -11.51 -11.71 15.40
C ARG A 339 -12.24 -11.21 14.16
N VAL A 340 -11.90 -11.78 13.01
CA VAL A 340 -12.51 -11.43 11.73
C VAL A 340 -13.99 -11.78 11.70
N GLU A 341 -14.38 -12.91 12.30
CA GLU A 341 -15.78 -13.39 12.30
C GLU A 341 -16.71 -12.51 13.13
N THR A 342 -16.17 -11.85 14.16
CA THR A 342 -16.92 -10.93 15.02
C THR A 342 -16.89 -9.49 14.52
N GLY A 343 -16.13 -9.21 13.45
CA GLY A 343 -16.03 -7.86 12.88
C GLY A 343 -15.45 -6.84 13.84
N ASN A 344 -14.47 -7.25 14.64
CA ASN A 344 -13.68 -6.39 15.51
C ASN A 344 -12.19 -6.72 15.42
N TYR A 345 -11.73 -7.16 14.26
CA TYR A 345 -10.33 -7.51 14.03
C TYR A 345 -9.47 -6.26 13.87
N PHE A 346 -8.36 -6.21 14.59
CA PHE A 346 -7.34 -5.17 14.49
C PHE A 346 -5.97 -5.84 14.61
N CYS A 347 -5.15 -5.68 13.59
CA CYS A 347 -3.76 -6.11 13.54
C CYS A 347 -2.84 -4.90 13.34
N LEU A 348 -1.76 -4.82 14.12
CA LEU A 348 -0.74 -3.78 14.06
C LEU A 348 0.63 -4.45 14.06
N HIS A 349 1.48 -4.14 13.10
CA HIS A 349 2.85 -4.67 13.03
C HIS A 349 3.87 -3.55 13.26
N LEU A 350 4.89 -3.87 14.04
CA LEU A 350 6.04 -3.00 14.31
C LEU A 350 7.26 -3.39 13.48
N ASP A 351 8.02 -2.40 13.02
CA ASP A 351 9.24 -2.61 12.23
C ASP A 351 10.47 -2.98 13.10
N GLY A 352 11.65 -2.93 12.46
CA GLY A 352 12.99 -2.97 13.06
C GLY A 352 13.17 -2.13 14.34
N HIS A 353 12.56 -0.95 14.35
CA HIS A 353 12.79 0.15 15.26
C HIS A 353 11.58 0.40 16.17
N GLU A 354 10.67 -0.56 16.26
CA GLU A 354 9.44 -0.47 17.05
C GLU A 354 8.48 0.65 16.62
N LEU A 355 8.57 1.08 15.36
CA LEU A 355 7.62 2.00 14.71
C LEU A 355 6.48 1.21 14.07
N VAL A 356 5.28 1.78 14.06
CA VAL A 356 4.13 1.19 13.36
C VAL A 356 4.37 1.20 11.85
N GLU A 357 4.53 0.03 11.26
CA GLU A 357 4.79 -0.16 9.82
C GLU A 357 3.56 -0.60 9.05
N THR A 358 2.66 -1.36 9.69
CA THR A 358 1.45 -1.87 9.07
C THR A 358 0.28 -1.89 10.04
N LEU A 359 -0.90 -1.51 9.54
CA LEU A 359 -2.17 -1.60 10.25
C LEU A 359 -3.18 -2.30 9.35
N THR A 360 -3.89 -3.28 9.90
CA THR A 360 -5.01 -3.96 9.22
C THR A 360 -6.22 -3.97 10.14
N CYS A 361 -7.30 -3.33 9.71
CA CYS A 361 -8.55 -3.24 10.44
C CYS A 361 -9.67 -3.87 9.61
N LEU A 362 -10.46 -4.75 10.23
CA LEU A 362 -11.70 -5.27 9.67
C LEU A 362 -12.81 -5.15 10.71
N SER A 363 -13.75 -4.23 10.48
CA SER A 363 -14.76 -3.85 11.48
C SER A 363 -16.16 -3.73 10.90
N LEU A 364 -17.17 -4.30 11.58
CA LEU A 364 -18.58 -4.05 11.24
C LEU A 364 -19.04 -2.63 11.63
N LYS A 365 -18.24 -1.91 12.44
CA LYS A 365 -18.49 -0.52 12.81
C LYS A 365 -17.66 0.42 11.93
N PRO A 366 -18.14 1.66 11.69
CA PRO A 366 -17.36 2.67 10.98
C PRO A 366 -15.99 2.90 11.64
N LEU A 367 -14.96 3.04 10.83
CA LEU A 367 -13.58 3.28 11.27
C LEU A 367 -13.28 4.80 11.24
N PRO A 368 -12.70 5.37 12.31
CA PRO A 368 -12.14 6.73 12.27
C PRO A 368 -10.80 6.71 11.51
N VAL A 369 -10.88 6.59 10.18
CA VAL A 369 -9.71 6.38 9.31
C VAL A 369 -8.61 7.40 9.57
N SER A 370 -8.92 8.69 9.61
CA SER A 370 -7.95 9.77 9.86
C SER A 370 -7.13 9.56 11.14
N ASN A 371 -7.77 9.06 12.20
CA ASN A 371 -7.10 8.83 13.48
C ASN A 371 -6.15 7.63 13.40
N TYR A 372 -6.56 6.55 12.72
CA TYR A 372 -5.69 5.38 12.56
C TYR A 372 -4.53 5.63 11.63
N LEU A 373 -4.69 6.52 10.64
CA LEU A 373 -3.58 6.95 9.79
C LEU A 373 -2.49 7.67 10.61
N SER A 374 -2.83 8.45 11.63
CA SER A 374 -1.80 9.14 12.44
C SER A 374 -1.06 8.22 13.41
N LEU A 375 -1.46 6.96 13.54
CA LEU A 375 -0.70 5.94 14.28
C LEU A 375 0.49 5.42 13.46
N TYR A 376 0.41 5.45 12.13
CA TYR A 376 1.48 4.97 11.25
C TYR A 376 2.76 5.78 11.47
N GLY A 377 3.90 5.10 11.47
CA GLY A 377 5.21 5.70 11.72
C GLY A 377 5.46 6.13 13.17
N LYS A 378 4.49 5.97 14.09
CA LYS A 378 4.68 6.30 15.50
C LYS A 378 5.37 5.16 16.24
N HIS A 379 6.21 5.50 17.20
CA HIS A 379 6.89 4.53 18.05
C HIS A 379 5.92 3.94 19.09
N GLN A 380 6.02 2.63 19.36
CA GLN A 380 5.18 1.95 20.35
C GLN A 380 5.18 2.57 21.76
N GLN A 381 6.27 3.25 22.17
CA GLN A 381 6.37 3.93 23.46
C GLN A 381 5.43 5.15 23.53
N LEU A 382 5.38 5.96 22.46
CA LEU A 382 4.45 7.08 22.33
C LEU A 382 3.00 6.58 22.35
N LEU A 383 2.76 5.42 21.75
CA LEU A 383 1.45 4.78 21.71
C LEU A 383 1.08 4.02 23.01
N GLY A 384 1.65 4.44 24.14
CA GLY A 384 1.31 3.90 25.45
C GLY A 384 1.98 2.57 25.78
N GLN A 385 3.22 2.37 25.32
CA GLN A 385 4.01 1.14 25.54
C GLN A 385 3.28 -0.11 25.01
N LEU A 386 2.78 -0.04 23.78
CA LEU A 386 1.92 -1.05 23.15
C LEU A 386 2.44 -2.47 23.37
N SER A 387 3.70 -2.71 23.02
CA SER A 387 4.31 -4.04 23.08
C SER A 387 4.28 -4.58 24.50
N SER A 388 4.72 -3.79 25.49
CA SER A 388 4.76 -4.22 26.88
C SER A 388 3.36 -4.56 27.42
N ARG A 389 2.40 -3.66 27.21
CA ARG A 389 1.02 -3.83 27.70
C ARG A 389 0.30 -5.00 27.03
N TYR A 390 0.55 -5.23 25.75
CA TYR A 390 -0.01 -6.38 25.03
C TYR A 390 0.54 -7.70 25.56
N HIS A 391 1.85 -7.83 25.73
CA HIS A 391 2.48 -9.04 26.29
C HIS A 391 2.07 -9.30 27.75
N GLN A 392 1.73 -8.26 28.50
CA GLN A 392 1.16 -8.36 29.85
C GLN A 392 -0.37 -8.60 29.86
N CYS A 393 -0.98 -8.83 28.70
CA CYS A 393 -2.42 -9.02 28.54
C CYS A 393 -3.29 -7.84 29.05
N LEU A 394 -2.75 -6.61 29.06
CA LEU A 394 -3.48 -5.40 29.45
C LEU A 394 -4.28 -4.78 28.29
N ILE A 395 -3.95 -5.15 27.05
CA ILE A 395 -4.65 -4.72 25.84
C ILE A 395 -5.48 -5.90 25.32
N HIS A 396 -6.79 -5.86 25.53
CA HIS A 396 -7.72 -6.89 25.04
C HIS A 396 -8.34 -6.53 23.68
N ASP A 397 -8.46 -5.24 23.38
CA ASP A 397 -9.10 -4.72 22.17
C ASP A 397 -8.44 -3.40 21.77
N LEU A 398 -7.71 -3.40 20.65
CA LEU A 398 -7.03 -2.21 20.14
C LEU A 398 -8.01 -1.10 19.77
N TYR A 399 -9.22 -1.42 19.30
CA TYR A 399 -10.24 -0.39 19.03
C TYR A 399 -10.60 0.38 20.30
N SER A 400 -10.75 -0.30 21.43
CA SER A 400 -11.05 0.33 22.72
C SER A 400 -9.82 1.01 23.31
N PHE A 401 -8.64 0.43 23.17
CA PHE A 401 -7.38 1.01 23.62
C PHE A 401 -7.10 2.37 22.96
N PHE A 402 -7.23 2.43 21.64
CA PHE A 402 -7.02 3.64 20.85
C PHE A 402 -8.17 4.66 20.94
N ARG A 403 -9.29 4.32 21.58
CA ARG A 403 -10.35 5.26 21.94
C ARG A 403 -10.13 5.95 23.29
N GLN A 404 -9.10 5.57 24.03
CA GLN A 404 -8.75 6.21 25.30
C GLN A 404 -8.32 7.66 25.07
N SER A 405 -8.51 8.51 26.06
CA SER A 405 -8.33 9.96 25.91
C SER A 405 -6.89 10.38 25.60
N TRP A 406 -5.88 9.55 25.94
CA TRP A 406 -4.48 9.87 25.66
C TRP A 406 -4.17 9.91 24.16
N SER A 407 -4.87 9.10 23.34
CA SER A 407 -4.61 9.00 21.90
C SER A 407 -5.05 10.25 21.14
N LEU A 408 -5.94 11.05 21.71
CA LEU A 408 -6.44 12.28 21.10
C LEU A 408 -5.35 13.31 20.83
N ALA A 409 -4.28 13.33 21.64
CA ALA A 409 -3.11 14.16 21.35
C ALA A 409 -2.43 13.72 20.04
N VAL A 410 -2.24 12.42 19.84
CA VAL A 410 -1.63 11.86 18.60
C VAL A 410 -2.57 12.01 17.39
N TYR A 411 -3.87 12.10 17.61
CA TYR A 411 -4.88 12.29 16.55
C TYR A 411 -5.07 13.74 16.13
N HIS A 412 -4.48 14.68 16.85
CA HIS A 412 -4.64 16.10 16.56
C HIS A 412 -3.89 16.46 15.26
N ASP A 413 -4.51 17.32 14.45
CA ASP A 413 -3.93 17.78 13.17
C ASP A 413 -2.56 18.45 13.31
N ARG A 414 -2.37 19.27 14.35
CA ARG A 414 -1.11 19.94 14.70
C ARG A 414 -0.06 19.06 15.38
N PHE A 415 -0.32 17.77 15.57
CA PHE A 415 0.66 16.88 16.19
C PHE A 415 1.91 16.74 15.31
N SER A 416 1.76 16.80 13.98
CA SER A 416 2.90 16.80 13.04
C SER A 416 3.79 18.02 13.20
N ASP A 417 3.21 19.20 13.40
CA ASP A 417 3.95 20.45 13.59
C ASP A 417 4.76 20.38 14.89
N PHE A 418 4.14 19.82 15.94
CA PHE A 418 4.81 19.54 17.21
C PHE A 418 5.98 18.55 17.05
N GLU A 419 5.81 17.46 16.30
CA GLU A 419 6.92 16.53 16.03
C GLU A 419 8.07 17.16 15.26
N GLN A 420 7.78 18.04 14.31
CA GLN A 420 8.82 18.80 13.60
C GLN A 420 9.57 19.73 14.55
N GLU A 421 8.88 20.41 15.47
CA GLU A 421 9.51 21.22 16.52
C GLU A 421 10.45 20.38 17.40
N LEU A 422 10.01 19.18 17.83
CA LEU A 422 10.86 18.27 18.62
C LEU A 422 12.09 17.78 17.84
N GLN A 423 11.93 17.49 16.54
CA GLN A 423 13.03 17.09 15.68
C GLN A 423 14.04 18.23 15.54
N GLN A 424 13.59 19.47 15.36
CA GLN A 424 14.47 20.64 15.28
C GLN A 424 15.26 20.85 16.57
N ILE A 425 14.61 20.81 17.75
CA ILE A 425 15.28 20.93 19.06
C ILE A 425 16.37 19.87 19.22
N THR A 426 16.09 18.66 18.75
CA THR A 426 17.05 17.56 18.80
C THR A 426 18.20 17.82 17.82
N SER A 427 17.90 18.16 16.55
CA SER A 427 18.86 18.43 15.47
C SER A 427 19.81 19.60 15.72
N THR A 428 19.35 20.70 16.32
CA THR A 428 20.22 21.84 16.64
C THR A 428 21.30 21.45 17.64
N HIS A 429 20.96 20.62 18.63
CA HIS A 429 21.91 20.19 19.65
C HIS A 429 22.98 19.23 19.11
N TRP A 430 22.64 18.36 18.14
CA TRP A 430 23.64 17.49 17.49
C TRP A 430 24.72 18.30 16.76
N LYS A 431 24.38 19.46 16.20
CA LYS A 431 25.35 20.36 15.54
C LYS A 431 26.26 21.06 16.55
N ASP A 432 25.74 21.43 17.71
CA ASP A 432 26.52 22.08 18.77
C ASP A 432 27.54 21.11 19.42
N ASP A 433 27.17 19.84 19.62
CA ASP A 433 28.06 18.80 20.13
C ASP A 433 29.19 18.42 19.13
N GLU A 434 28.93 18.39 17.82
CA GLU A 434 29.97 18.16 16.80
C GLU A 434 30.93 19.35 16.66
N SER A 435 30.43 20.58 16.78
CA SER A 435 31.28 21.78 16.77
C SER A 435 32.22 21.89 17.99
N SER A 436 31.91 21.13 19.05
CA SER A 436 32.68 21.08 20.31
C SER A 436 33.73 19.96 20.34
N GLN A 437 33.79 19.08 19.33
CA GLN A 437 34.72 17.93 19.27
C GLN A 437 35.84 18.06 18.22
N GLN A 438 36.21 19.28 17.80
CA GLN A 438 37.46 19.51 17.06
C GLN A 438 38.68 19.64 18.00
N GLU A 439 39.10 18.54 18.63
CA GLU A 439 40.50 18.31 18.98
C GLU A 439 40.87 16.84 18.68
N MET A 440 41.97 16.65 17.95
CA MET A 440 42.46 15.40 17.37
C MET A 440 42.79 14.30 18.39
N THR A 441 42.62 13.04 17.97
CA THR A 441 43.71 12.03 17.93
C THR A 441 43.40 10.94 16.90
N GLU A 442 44.40 10.59 16.08
CA GLU A 442 44.46 9.37 15.28
C GLU A 442 44.60 8.15 16.22
N ASP A 443 44.12 6.99 15.76
CA ASP A 443 44.05 5.67 16.44
C ASP A 443 42.84 5.42 17.36
N ASP A 444 41.77 4.87 16.78
CA ASP A 444 41.18 3.57 17.19
C ASP A 444 39.95 3.25 16.33
N GLU A 445 40.05 2.20 15.52
CA GLU A 445 38.90 1.57 14.83
C GLU A 445 38.15 0.67 15.82
N GLU A 446 36.92 1.02 16.21
CA GLU A 446 35.86 0.05 16.56
C GLU A 446 34.46 0.72 16.45
N PRO A 447 33.44 0.00 15.93
CA PRO A 447 32.13 0.60 15.64
C PRO A 447 31.29 0.76 16.92
N LYS A 448 30.91 2.00 17.23
CA LYS A 448 29.99 2.34 18.33
C LYS A 448 28.63 1.65 18.14
N VAL A 449 28.40 0.63 18.96
CA VAL A 449 27.10 -0.03 19.18
C VAL A 449 26.11 0.98 19.77
N LEU A 450 24.92 1.08 19.16
CA LEU A 450 23.70 1.81 19.58
C LEU A 450 23.73 2.33 21.01
N GLN A 451 24.27 3.54 21.18
CA GLN A 451 24.32 4.22 22.46
C GLN A 451 22.97 4.87 22.73
N GLN A 452 22.33 4.48 23.83
CA GLN A 452 21.23 5.20 24.44
C GLN A 452 21.63 6.68 24.52
N VAL A 453 21.00 7.54 23.72
CA VAL A 453 21.27 8.98 23.73
C VAL A 453 20.83 9.50 25.09
N VAL A 454 21.79 9.70 26.00
CA VAL A 454 21.57 10.46 27.23
C VAL A 454 21.41 11.91 26.78
N LEU A 455 20.18 12.31 26.48
CA LEU A 455 19.85 13.71 26.23
C LEU A 455 20.26 14.53 27.46
N GLN A 456 21.03 15.60 27.24
CA GLN A 456 21.37 16.57 28.29
C GLN A 456 20.10 17.13 28.95
N GLU A 457 20.21 17.55 30.20
CA GLU A 457 19.09 18.01 31.02
C GLU A 457 18.34 19.18 30.37
N GLU A 458 19.08 20.12 29.75
CA GLU A 458 18.54 21.27 29.03
C GLU A 458 17.68 20.87 27.82
N SER A 459 18.14 19.91 27.01
CA SER A 459 17.37 19.36 25.89
C SER A 459 16.09 18.68 26.36
N ARG A 460 16.13 17.97 27.49
CA ARG A 460 14.93 17.34 28.08
C ARG A 460 13.93 18.39 28.58
N GLU A 461 14.40 19.50 29.13
CA GLU A 461 13.54 20.62 29.54
C GLU A 461 12.89 21.32 28.35
N ALA A 462 13.65 21.57 27.28
CA ALA A 462 13.12 22.15 26.04
C ALA A 462 12.02 21.28 25.42
N LEU A 463 12.26 19.96 25.32
CA LEU A 463 11.26 19.01 24.82
C LEU A 463 10.00 18.97 25.70
N ARG A 464 10.17 18.99 27.04
CA ARG A 464 9.04 19.07 27.98
C ARG A 464 8.25 20.36 27.81
N SER A 465 8.93 21.50 27.73
CA SER A 465 8.30 22.82 27.54
C SER A 465 7.50 22.88 26.25
N SER A 466 8.05 22.36 25.14
CA SER A 466 7.34 22.25 23.87
C SER A 466 6.10 21.36 23.98
N ALA A 467 6.19 20.21 24.66
CA ALA A 467 5.04 19.34 24.89
C ALA A 467 3.94 20.01 25.72
N VAL A 468 4.30 20.71 26.80
CA VAL A 468 3.36 21.48 27.63
C VAL A 468 2.67 22.58 26.81
N LYS A 469 3.44 23.30 25.99
CA LYS A 469 2.92 24.34 25.09
C LYS A 469 1.91 23.77 24.11
N TYR A 470 2.23 22.63 23.47
CA TYR A 470 1.32 21.94 22.57
C TYR A 470 0.00 21.55 23.26
N LEU A 471 0.06 20.94 24.45
CA LEU A 471 -1.13 20.54 25.20
C LEU A 471 -1.96 21.74 25.65
N THR A 472 -1.30 22.79 26.18
CA THR A 472 -1.95 24.00 26.69
C THR A 472 -2.62 24.80 25.57
N TYR A 473 -1.94 24.93 24.43
CA TYR A 473 -2.48 25.63 23.27
C TYR A 473 -3.73 24.94 22.73
N ASN A 474 -3.77 23.61 22.74
CA ASN A 474 -4.87 22.80 22.24
C ASN A 474 -5.89 22.37 23.32
N ARG A 475 -5.90 23.05 24.47
CA ARG A 475 -6.73 22.72 25.65
C ARG A 475 -8.22 22.52 25.35
N ASN A 476 -8.78 23.28 24.42
CA ASN A 476 -10.20 23.16 24.04
C ASN A 476 -10.54 21.79 23.43
N LEU A 477 -9.58 21.16 22.76
CA LEU A 477 -9.72 19.86 22.10
C LEU A 477 -9.08 18.73 22.92
N LEU A 478 -8.15 19.07 23.82
CA LEU A 478 -7.41 18.15 24.69
C LEU A 478 -7.65 18.41 26.20
N PRO A 479 -8.91 18.56 26.68
CA PRO A 479 -9.18 18.95 28.07
C PRO A 479 -8.80 17.88 29.09
N MET A 480 -8.60 16.62 28.68
CA MET A 480 -8.18 15.53 29.56
C MET A 480 -6.74 15.68 30.07
N PHE A 481 -5.92 16.48 29.39
CA PHE A 481 -4.53 16.75 29.77
C PHE A 481 -4.38 18.02 30.61
N ASP A 482 -5.48 18.72 30.85
CA ASP A 482 -5.53 19.92 31.65
C ASP A 482 -5.63 19.53 33.14
N GLN A 483 -4.47 19.44 33.81
CA GLN A 483 -4.44 19.34 35.26
C GLN A 483 -4.29 20.74 35.86
N PRO A 484 -5.23 21.20 36.69
CA PRO A 484 -5.08 22.48 37.39
C PRO A 484 -3.91 22.38 38.38
N GLY A 485 -2.77 23.00 38.03
CA GLY A 485 -1.66 23.28 38.95
C GLY A 485 -0.38 22.41 38.83
N GLN A 486 -0.18 21.63 37.76
CA GLN A 486 1.00 20.75 37.64
C GLN A 486 1.68 20.68 36.25
N LEU A 487 1.46 21.66 35.36
CA LEU A 487 2.24 21.79 34.12
C LEU A 487 3.27 22.91 34.21
#